data_AF-A0A7W1V5B6-F1
#
_entry.id   AF-A0A7W1V5B6-F1
#
_cell.length_a   1.000
_cell.length_b   1.000
_cell.length_c   1.000
_cell.angle_alpha   90.00
_cell.angle_beta   90.00
_cell.angle_gamma   90.00
#
_symmetry.space_group_name_H-M   'P 1'
#
loop_
_entity.id
_entity.type
_entity.pdbx_description
1 polymer ?
#
loop_
_entity_poly.entity_id
_entity_poly.type
_entity_poly.pdbx_seq_one_letter_code
_entity_poly.pdbx_strand_id
1 'polypeptide(L)'
;MVLGRLTIVVVALVSGAAMLRGSGVQVLLLAGMGSAVVVVVQRLVEASRRRHARGRRSTAVIEFCDALSAELRAGLPPVVAIERAVVVWPSWAPVVTAARLGGDVPGALRAAGEDSGAGGLSAVAAAWEVAERSGAALADVLDQIAVGLRSDDEARAEVVAALAPPRATAKMLAALPIFGLGLGYSMDADPLDFLLHTTVGLGCLGAGVGLALIGLWWVERLADAVER
;
A
#
# COMPACT_ATOMS: atom_id res chain seq x y z
N MET A 1 -6.55 -12.72 11.35
CA MET A 1 -7.53 -13.78 11.72
C MET A 1 -8.86 -13.68 10.95
N VAL A 2 -9.45 -12.49 10.77
CA VAL A 2 -10.69 -12.31 9.97
C VAL A 2 -10.51 -12.63 8.48
N LEU A 3 -9.33 -12.34 7.91
CA LEU A 3 -9.05 -12.56 6.48
C LEU A 3 -8.98 -14.04 6.07
N GLY A 4 -8.45 -14.91 6.93
CA GLY A 4 -8.39 -16.37 6.68
C GLY A 4 -9.78 -17.04 6.75
N ARG A 5 -10.71 -16.46 7.51
CA ARG A 5 -12.10 -16.94 7.56
C ARG A 5 -12.85 -16.62 6.25
N LEU A 6 -12.50 -15.52 5.58
CA LEU A 6 -13.17 -15.08 4.35
C LEU A 6 -12.74 -15.92 3.13
N THR A 7 -11.45 -16.31 3.04
CA THR A 7 -10.98 -17.31 2.07
C THR A 7 -11.66 -18.65 2.26
N ILE A 8 -11.76 -19.13 3.51
CA ILE A 8 -12.42 -20.41 3.82
C ILE A 8 -13.91 -20.37 3.46
N VAL A 9 -14.61 -19.26 3.73
CA VAL A 9 -16.03 -19.10 3.43
C VAL A 9 -16.30 -19.03 1.92
N VAL A 10 -15.49 -18.30 1.15
CA VAL A 10 -15.65 -18.21 -0.31
C VAL A 10 -15.33 -19.55 -0.99
N VAL A 11 -14.26 -20.22 -0.56
CA VAL A 11 -13.92 -21.57 -1.04
C VAL A 11 -15.04 -22.55 -0.69
N ALA A 12 -15.60 -22.49 0.52
CA ALA A 12 -16.70 -23.36 0.93
C ALA A 12 -18.01 -23.09 0.17
N LEU A 13 -18.33 -21.82 -0.13
CA LEU A 13 -19.50 -21.44 -0.92
C LEU A 13 -19.41 -21.89 -2.38
N VAL A 14 -18.24 -21.69 -3.01
CA VAL A 14 -17.98 -22.11 -4.39
C VAL A 14 -17.96 -23.64 -4.50
N SER A 15 -17.37 -24.32 -3.50
CA SER A 15 -17.36 -25.79 -3.44
C SER A 15 -18.76 -26.37 -3.19
N GLY A 16 -19.56 -25.72 -2.33
CA GLY A 16 -20.93 -26.13 -2.01
C GLY A 16 -21.88 -25.97 -3.20
N ALA A 17 -21.73 -24.91 -3.99
CA ALA A 17 -22.51 -24.71 -5.22
C ALA A 17 -22.17 -25.74 -6.30
N ALA A 18 -20.89 -26.11 -6.44
CA ALA A 18 -20.44 -27.07 -7.45
C ALA A 18 -20.77 -28.55 -7.09
N MET A 19 -20.93 -28.88 -5.80
CA MET A 19 -21.30 -30.23 -5.33
C MET A 19 -22.72 -30.66 -5.72
N LEU A 20 -23.59 -29.74 -6.13
CA LEU A 20 -25.00 -30.07 -6.40
C LEU A 20 -25.24 -30.73 -7.76
N ARG A 21 -24.27 -30.76 -8.69
CA ARG A 21 -24.43 -31.46 -10.00
C ARG A 21 -23.15 -31.74 -10.82
N GLY A 22 -21.96 -31.27 -10.41
CA GLY A 22 -20.73 -31.34 -11.22
C GLY A 22 -19.85 -32.58 -10.97
N SER A 23 -19.05 -32.95 -11.98
CA SER A 23 -17.95 -33.92 -11.80
C SER A 23 -16.90 -33.36 -10.81
N GLY A 24 -16.26 -34.21 -10.00
CA GLY A 24 -15.32 -33.76 -8.95
C GLY A 24 -14.18 -32.85 -9.45
N VAL A 25 -13.83 -32.96 -10.73
CA VAL A 25 -12.83 -32.10 -11.40
C VAL A 25 -13.35 -30.66 -11.57
N GLN A 26 -14.62 -30.46 -11.90
CA GLN A 26 -15.21 -29.11 -12.07
C GLN A 26 -15.27 -28.36 -10.74
N VAL A 27 -15.60 -29.05 -9.65
CA VAL A 27 -15.59 -28.50 -8.28
C VAL A 27 -14.19 -27.99 -7.91
N LEU A 28 -13.16 -28.80 -8.20
CA LEU A 28 -11.76 -28.44 -7.91
C LEU A 28 -11.27 -27.25 -8.73
N LEU A 29 -11.62 -27.17 -10.02
CA LEU A 29 -11.24 -26.05 -10.88
C LEU A 29 -11.87 -24.73 -10.44
N LEU A 30 -13.17 -24.72 -10.12
CA LEU A 30 -13.86 -23.53 -9.64
C LEU A 30 -13.37 -23.09 -8.27
N ALA A 31 -13.16 -24.02 -7.34
CA ALA A 31 -12.58 -23.72 -6.03
C ALA A 31 -11.16 -23.16 -6.15
N GLY A 32 -10.34 -23.75 -7.03
CA GLY A 32 -8.98 -23.27 -7.33
C GLY A 32 -8.99 -21.84 -7.86
N MET A 33 -9.82 -21.57 -8.86
CA MET A 33 -9.93 -20.24 -9.46
C MET A 33 -10.51 -19.19 -8.51
N GLY A 34 -11.55 -19.54 -7.74
CA GLY A 34 -12.10 -18.69 -6.69
C GLY A 34 -11.05 -18.35 -5.62
N SER A 35 -10.27 -19.35 -5.17
CA SER A 35 -9.19 -19.12 -4.21
C SER A 35 -8.08 -18.23 -4.77
N ALA A 36 -7.70 -18.40 -6.04
CA ALA A 36 -6.72 -17.56 -6.71
C ALA A 36 -7.17 -16.09 -6.77
N VAL A 37 -8.42 -15.84 -7.16
CA VAL A 37 -9.01 -14.49 -7.19
C VAL A 37 -9.02 -13.86 -5.80
N VAL A 38 -9.43 -14.61 -4.77
CA VAL A 38 -9.47 -14.08 -3.39
C VAL A 38 -8.06 -13.74 -2.90
N VAL A 39 -7.07 -14.63 -3.10
CA VAL A 39 -5.68 -14.38 -2.69
C VAL A 39 -5.13 -13.13 -3.37
N VAL A 40 -5.43 -12.95 -4.66
CA VAL A 40 -5.01 -11.77 -5.43
C VAL A 40 -5.65 -10.49 -4.91
N VAL A 41 -6.96 -10.49 -4.69
CA VAL A 41 -7.67 -9.32 -4.14
C VAL A 41 -7.14 -8.99 -2.75
N GLN A 42 -6.86 -10.00 -1.93
CA GLN A 42 -6.25 -9.81 -0.61
C GLN A 42 -4.85 -9.17 -0.70
N ARG A 43 -3.99 -9.69 -1.58
CA ARG A 43 -2.66 -9.13 -1.84
C ARG A 43 -2.74 -7.67 -2.28
N LEU A 44 -3.68 -7.33 -3.16
CA LEU A 44 -3.94 -5.97 -3.62
C LEU A 44 -4.41 -5.04 -2.49
N VAL A 45 -5.33 -5.51 -1.65
CA VAL A 45 -5.82 -4.73 -0.49
C VAL A 45 -4.72 -4.53 0.53
N GLU A 46 -3.92 -5.56 0.82
CA GLU A 46 -2.78 -5.45 1.73
C GLU A 46 -1.69 -4.52 1.18
N ALA A 47 -1.34 -4.64 -0.10
CA ALA A 47 -0.42 -3.74 -0.76
C ALA A 47 -0.94 -2.30 -0.74
N SER A 48 -2.23 -2.09 -1.01
CA SER A 48 -2.87 -0.77 -0.92
C SER A 48 -2.83 -0.21 0.51
N ARG A 49 -3.14 -1.01 1.54
CA ARG A 49 -3.04 -0.61 2.95
C ARG A 49 -1.62 -0.23 3.33
N ARG A 50 -0.63 -1.01 2.90
CA ARG A 50 0.79 -0.72 3.10
C ARG A 50 1.19 0.59 2.43
N ARG A 51 0.74 0.85 1.20
CA ARG A 51 0.96 2.13 0.47
C ARG A 51 0.33 3.32 1.20
N HIS A 52 -0.89 3.18 1.71
CA HIS A 52 -1.53 4.25 2.50
C HIS A 52 -0.81 4.49 3.83
N ALA A 53 -0.36 3.44 4.51
CA ALA A 53 0.44 3.57 5.72
C ALA A 53 1.78 4.27 5.43
N ARG A 54 2.44 3.92 4.33
CA ARG A 54 3.66 4.58 3.83
C ARG A 54 3.44 6.07 3.59
N GLY A 55 2.36 6.44 2.90
CA GLY A 55 2.02 7.85 2.65
C GLY A 55 1.84 8.64 3.94
N ARG A 56 1.08 8.10 4.90
CA ARG A 56 0.89 8.76 6.22
C ARG A 56 2.20 8.95 6.98
N ARG A 57 3.11 7.96 6.94
CA ARG A 57 4.43 8.10 7.57
C ARG A 57 5.27 9.19 6.89
N SER A 58 5.25 9.25 5.55
CA SER A 58 5.95 10.28 4.77
C SER A 58 5.50 11.69 5.18
N THR A 59 4.18 11.92 5.16
CA THR A 59 3.59 13.19 5.59
C THR A 59 3.98 13.55 7.01
N ALA A 60 3.94 12.57 7.91
CA ALA A 60 4.18 12.83 9.31
C ALA A 60 5.68 12.98 9.66
N VAL A 61 6.60 12.53 8.79
CA VAL A 61 8.03 12.93 8.83
C VAL A 61 8.20 14.39 8.39
N ILE A 62 7.47 14.86 7.37
CA ILE A 62 7.47 16.27 6.96
C ILE A 62 6.98 17.14 8.12
N GLU A 63 5.83 16.80 8.71
CA GLU A 63 5.27 17.51 9.88
C GLU A 63 6.24 17.53 11.06
N PHE A 64 6.96 16.43 11.32
CA PHE A 64 8.00 16.38 12.35
C PHE A 64 9.16 17.34 12.05
N CYS A 65 9.64 17.41 10.80
CA CYS A 65 10.72 18.32 10.42
C CYS A 65 10.29 19.79 10.61
N ASP A 66 9.06 20.13 10.22
CA ASP A 66 8.51 21.47 10.38
C ASP A 66 8.37 21.86 11.86
N ALA A 67 7.77 20.97 12.65
CA ALA A 67 7.58 21.22 14.08
C ALA A 67 8.92 21.32 14.80
N LEU A 68 9.87 20.43 14.51
CA LEU A 68 11.19 20.45 15.12
C LEU A 68 11.97 21.71 14.72
N SER A 69 11.93 22.11 13.45
CA SER A 69 12.52 23.38 12.98
C SER A 69 11.94 24.58 13.73
N ALA A 70 10.61 24.64 13.87
CA ALA A 70 9.93 25.72 14.57
C ALA A 70 10.30 25.79 16.07
N GLU A 71 10.31 24.65 16.78
CA GLU A 71 10.68 24.61 18.20
C GLU A 71 12.16 24.96 18.42
N LEU A 72 13.06 24.51 17.54
CA LEU A 72 14.48 24.87 17.60
C LEU A 72 14.71 26.37 17.32
N ARG A 73 14.01 26.96 16.34
CA ARG A 73 14.03 28.41 16.07
C ARG A 73 13.47 29.22 17.25
N ALA A 74 12.54 28.66 18.01
CA ALA A 74 12.03 29.25 19.26
C ALA A 74 13.05 29.17 20.42
N GLY A 75 14.22 28.56 20.20
CA GLY A 75 15.31 28.46 21.18
C GLY A 75 15.11 27.35 22.21
N LEU A 76 14.22 26.39 21.94
CA LEU A 76 13.99 25.29 22.86
C LEU A 76 15.14 24.29 22.84
N PRO A 77 15.46 23.67 23.99
CA PRO A 77 16.42 22.58 24.05
C PRO A 77 15.99 21.42 23.12
N PRO A 78 16.94 20.76 22.43
CA PRO A 78 16.63 19.71 21.45
C PRO A 78 15.72 18.59 21.97
N VAL A 79 15.87 18.21 23.24
CA VAL A 79 15.01 17.20 23.90
C VAL A 79 13.56 17.65 23.97
N VAL A 80 13.31 18.90 24.37
CA VAL A 80 11.97 19.47 24.48
C VAL A 80 11.37 19.68 23.09
N ALA A 81 12.19 20.09 22.12
CA ALA A 81 11.77 20.28 20.73
C ALA A 81 11.31 18.94 20.11
N ILE A 82 12.05 17.84 20.31
CA ILE A 82 11.65 16.50 19.87
C ILE A 82 10.32 16.09 20.51
N GLU A 83 10.18 16.25 21.82
CA GLU A 83 8.95 15.84 22.53
C GLU A 83 7.69 16.54 22.04
N ARG A 84 7.81 17.78 21.58
CA ARG A 84 6.70 18.57 21.01
C ARG A 84 6.46 18.27 19.54
N ALA A 85 7.50 17.95 18.79
CA ALA A 85 7.42 17.70 17.35
C ALA A 85 6.91 16.28 17.01
N VAL A 86 7.02 15.32 17.92
CA VAL A 86 6.69 13.92 17.63
C VAL A 86 5.18 13.71 17.41
N VAL A 87 4.86 13.12 16.26
CA VAL A 87 3.52 12.62 15.92
C VAL A 87 3.37 11.17 16.41
N VAL A 88 2.23 10.82 16.98
CA VAL A 88 2.05 9.51 17.64
C VAL A 88 1.98 8.37 16.62
N TRP A 89 3.08 7.62 16.48
CA TRP A 89 3.09 6.27 15.89
C TRP A 89 4.18 5.38 16.53
N PRO A 90 4.06 4.03 16.46
CA PRO A 90 4.84 3.12 17.32
C PRO A 90 6.37 3.28 17.27
N SER A 91 6.94 3.59 16.11
CA SER A 91 8.39 3.71 15.91
C SER A 91 9.02 5.01 16.43
N TRP A 92 8.25 5.99 16.92
CA TRP A 92 8.82 7.20 17.56
C TRP A 92 9.19 7.04 19.02
N ALA A 93 8.60 6.06 19.72
CA ALA A 93 8.85 5.88 21.15
C ALA A 93 10.35 5.76 21.48
N PRO A 94 11.17 5.00 20.73
CA PRO A 94 12.61 4.94 20.94
C PRO A 94 13.32 6.30 20.75
N VAL A 95 12.87 7.13 19.81
CA VAL A 95 13.48 8.46 19.55
C VAL A 95 13.25 9.40 20.74
N VAL A 96 12.01 9.45 21.25
CA VAL A 96 11.68 10.24 22.44
C VAL A 96 12.44 9.73 23.67
N THR A 97 12.51 8.41 23.85
CA THR A 97 13.26 7.80 24.95
C THR A 97 14.76 8.12 24.85
N ALA A 98 15.35 8.02 23.66
CA ALA A 98 16.75 8.40 23.44
C ALA A 98 16.99 9.86 23.79
N ALA A 99 16.12 10.78 23.33
CA ALA A 99 16.23 12.20 23.65
C ALA A 99 16.15 12.46 25.18
N ARG A 100 15.19 11.84 25.88
CA ARG A 100 15.00 11.99 27.32
C ARG A 100 16.17 11.49 28.15
N LEU A 101 16.80 10.39 27.71
CA LEU A 101 17.88 9.74 28.43
C LEU A 101 19.27 10.25 28.01
N GLY A 102 19.34 11.22 27.08
CA GLY A 102 20.61 11.67 26.50
C GLY A 102 21.33 10.56 25.73
N GLY A 103 20.58 9.63 25.16
CA GLY A 103 21.08 8.53 24.34
C GLY A 103 21.30 8.92 22.88
N ASP A 104 21.51 7.91 22.03
CA ASP A 104 21.76 8.09 20.60
C ASP A 104 20.46 8.40 19.82
N VAL A 105 20.15 9.70 19.72
CA VAL A 105 19.02 10.22 18.93
C VAL A 105 19.19 9.92 17.42
N PRO A 106 20.36 10.17 16.79
CA PRO A 106 20.59 9.79 15.39
C PRO A 106 20.37 8.29 15.10
N GLY A 107 20.85 7.39 15.97
CA GLY A 107 20.62 5.95 15.85
C GLY A 107 19.13 5.58 15.94
N ALA A 108 18.40 6.18 16.89
CA ALA A 108 16.96 5.97 17.01
C ALA A 108 16.18 6.47 15.79
N LEU A 109 16.57 7.62 15.22
CA LEU A 109 15.98 8.18 14.00
C LEU A 109 16.23 7.26 12.79
N ARG A 110 17.43 6.69 12.65
CA ARG A 110 17.73 5.72 11.59
C ARG A 110 16.88 4.46 11.71
N ALA A 111 16.78 3.90 12.91
CA ALA A 111 15.96 2.72 13.17
C ALA A 111 14.47 3.00 12.86
N ALA A 112 13.97 4.17 13.24
CA ALA A 112 12.62 4.60 12.86
C ALA A 112 12.47 4.80 11.34
N GLY A 113 13.55 5.18 10.64
CA GLY A 113 13.60 5.33 9.19
C GLY A 113 13.56 4.04 8.38
N GLU A 114 13.79 2.88 9.01
CA GLU A 114 13.64 1.56 8.36
C GLU A 114 12.18 1.22 8.04
N ASP A 115 11.23 1.87 8.73
CA ASP A 115 9.82 1.73 8.42
C ASP A 115 9.51 2.29 7.02
N SER A 116 8.77 1.50 6.23
CA SER A 116 8.26 1.94 4.92
C SER A 116 7.57 3.31 5.00
N GLY A 117 8.15 4.31 4.33
CA GLY A 117 7.65 5.70 4.28
C GLY A 117 8.28 6.65 5.29
N ALA A 118 9.18 6.17 6.15
CA ALA A 118 9.89 6.99 7.13
C ALA A 118 11.35 7.28 6.75
N GLY A 119 11.79 6.92 5.53
CA GLY A 119 13.20 7.03 5.10
C GLY A 119 13.80 8.44 5.21
N GLY A 120 12.98 9.50 5.20
CA GLY A 120 13.43 10.87 5.46
C GLY A 120 14.11 11.04 6.83
N LEU A 121 13.80 10.19 7.82
CA LEU A 121 14.44 10.21 9.13
C LEU A 121 15.93 9.86 9.09
N SER A 122 16.39 9.09 8.10
CA SER A 122 17.82 8.87 7.91
C SER A 122 18.55 10.15 7.50
N ALA A 123 17.92 11.02 6.70
CA ALA A 123 18.46 12.33 6.37
C ALA A 123 18.47 13.27 7.58
N VAL A 124 17.41 13.23 8.40
CA VAL A 124 17.35 13.98 9.67
C VAL A 124 18.46 13.53 10.63
N ALA A 125 18.68 12.22 10.78
CA ALA A 125 19.76 11.69 11.61
C ALA A 125 21.14 12.17 11.16
N ALA A 126 21.40 12.16 9.84
CA ALA A 126 22.65 12.66 9.28
C ALA A 126 22.82 14.17 9.51
N ALA A 127 21.75 14.95 9.30
CA ALA A 127 21.75 16.38 9.57
C ALA A 127 22.04 16.68 11.05
N TRP A 128 21.46 15.89 11.96
CA TRP A 128 21.67 16.00 13.39
C TRP A 128 23.15 15.80 13.77
N GLU A 129 23.78 14.72 13.31
CA GLU A 129 25.19 14.45 13.59
C GLU A 129 26.13 15.49 12.98
N VAL A 130 25.77 16.07 11.83
CA VAL A 130 26.53 17.18 11.25
C VAL A 130 26.37 18.43 12.11
N ALA A 131 25.16 18.76 12.55
CA ALA A 131 24.89 19.91 13.42
C ALA A 131 25.61 19.79 14.77
N GLU A 132 25.61 18.61 15.39
CA GLU A 132 26.33 18.37 16.66
C GLU A 132 27.84 18.54 16.53
N ARG A 133 28.44 18.09 15.41
CA ARG A 133 29.89 18.20 15.19
C ARG A 133 30.34 19.59 14.74
N SER A 134 29.49 20.30 14.01
CA SER A 134 29.86 21.58 13.38
C SER A 134 29.27 22.82 14.07
N GLY A 135 28.29 22.64 14.95
CA GLY A 135 27.52 23.74 15.55
C GLY A 135 26.56 24.42 14.57
N ALA A 136 26.34 23.86 13.38
CA ALA A 136 25.44 24.42 12.39
C ALA A 136 23.97 24.42 12.87
N ALA A 137 23.19 25.40 12.41
CA ALA A 137 21.77 25.50 12.72
C ALA A 137 20.99 24.35 12.09
N LEU A 138 20.62 23.36 12.91
CA LEU A 138 19.86 22.19 12.47
C LEU A 138 18.51 22.56 11.83
N ALA A 139 17.87 23.64 12.31
CA ALA A 139 16.58 24.10 11.82
C ALA A 139 16.56 24.38 10.30
N ASP A 140 17.61 25.03 9.77
CA ASP A 140 17.67 25.35 8.33
C ASP A 140 17.80 24.09 7.48
N VAL A 141 18.53 23.08 7.98
CA VAL A 141 18.67 21.79 7.28
C VAL A 141 17.36 21.00 7.32
N LEU A 142 16.62 21.05 8.44
CA LEU A 142 15.30 20.41 8.56
C LEU A 142 14.28 21.01 7.58
N ASP A 143 14.27 22.34 7.42
CA ASP A 143 13.42 23.01 6.43
C ASP A 143 13.73 22.53 5.01
N GLN A 144 15.02 22.40 4.68
CA GLN A 144 15.43 21.91 3.37
C GLN A 144 15.07 20.43 3.15
N ILE A 145 15.17 19.60 4.20
CA ILE A 145 14.70 18.21 4.15
C ILE A 145 13.18 18.17 3.93
N ALA A 146 12.40 18.98 4.65
CA ALA A 146 10.95 19.06 4.50
C ALA A 146 10.56 19.50 3.07
N VAL A 147 11.24 20.50 2.50
CA VAL A 147 11.03 20.92 1.11
C VAL A 147 11.32 19.78 0.12
N GLY A 148 12.44 19.07 0.30
CA GLY A 148 12.78 17.91 -0.54
C GLY A 148 11.71 16.82 -0.47
N LEU A 149 11.29 16.44 0.73
CA LEU A 149 10.26 15.42 0.94
C LEU A 149 8.90 15.82 0.34
N ARG A 150 8.50 17.09 0.42
CA ARG A 150 7.28 17.59 -0.23
C ARG A 150 7.40 17.53 -1.75
N SER A 151 8.55 17.89 -2.31
CA SER A 151 8.77 17.81 -3.76
C SER A 151 8.67 16.36 -4.28
N ASP A 152 9.15 15.38 -3.50
CA ASP A 152 8.98 13.96 -3.82
C ASP A 152 7.50 13.54 -3.78
N ASP A 153 6.73 13.99 -2.77
CA ASP A 153 5.30 13.68 -2.66
C ASP A 153 4.46 14.38 -3.75
N GLU A 154 4.83 15.60 -4.15
CA GLU A 154 4.25 16.31 -5.30
C GLU A 154 4.51 15.57 -6.60
N ALA A 155 5.77 15.17 -6.87
CA ALA A 155 6.11 14.39 -8.06
C ALA A 155 5.32 13.07 -8.13
N ARG A 156 5.13 12.39 -6.98
CA ARG A 156 4.27 11.20 -6.91
C ARG A 156 2.81 11.51 -7.19
N ALA A 157 2.29 12.62 -6.66
CA ALA A 157 0.92 13.06 -6.89
C ALA A 157 0.67 13.37 -8.38
N GLU A 158 1.64 13.98 -9.06
CA GLU A 158 1.61 14.23 -10.50
C GLU A 158 1.55 12.92 -11.29
N VAL A 159 2.38 11.93 -10.97
CA VAL A 159 2.31 10.60 -11.62
C VAL A 159 0.94 9.96 -11.40
N VAL A 160 0.39 10.03 -10.17
CA VAL A 160 -0.94 9.49 -9.87
C VAL A 160 -2.02 10.20 -10.68
N ALA A 161 -1.94 11.52 -10.82
CA ALA A 161 -2.85 12.32 -11.62
C ALA A 161 -2.74 11.99 -13.11
N ALA A 162 -1.53 11.84 -13.64
CA ALA A 162 -1.28 11.44 -15.03
C ALA A 162 -1.85 10.05 -15.35
N LEU A 163 -1.93 9.17 -14.35
CA LEU A 163 -2.55 7.84 -14.48
C LEU A 163 -4.08 7.84 -14.26
N ALA A 164 -4.71 8.97 -13.92
CA ALA A 164 -6.16 9.01 -13.71
C ALA A 164 -6.96 8.68 -14.98
N PRO A 165 -6.66 9.25 -16.17
CA PRO A 165 -7.36 8.89 -17.41
C PRO A 165 -7.25 7.39 -17.78
N PRO A 166 -6.06 6.76 -17.85
CA PRO A 166 -5.97 5.34 -18.20
C PRO A 166 -6.60 4.44 -17.13
N ARG A 167 -6.61 4.85 -15.85
CA ARG A 167 -7.35 4.11 -14.81
C ARG A 167 -8.85 4.21 -14.97
N ALA A 168 -9.38 5.35 -15.42
CA ALA A 168 -10.81 5.53 -15.65
C ALA A 168 -11.31 4.63 -16.79
N THR A 169 -10.58 4.57 -17.91
CA THR A 169 -10.92 3.68 -19.04
C THR A 169 -10.77 2.22 -18.67
N ALA A 170 -9.71 1.85 -17.95
CA ALA A 170 -9.56 0.49 -17.43
C ALA A 170 -10.71 0.08 -16.51
N LYS A 171 -11.17 0.96 -15.62
CA LYS A 171 -12.35 0.71 -14.77
C LYS A 171 -13.63 0.53 -15.60
N MET A 172 -13.82 1.33 -16.65
CA MET A 172 -14.95 1.20 -17.56
C MET A 172 -14.94 -0.15 -18.30
N LEU A 173 -13.79 -0.54 -18.85
CA LEU A 173 -13.62 -1.85 -19.51
C LEU A 173 -13.77 -3.01 -18.53
N ALA A 174 -13.28 -2.86 -17.29
CA ALA A 174 -13.43 -3.88 -16.24
C ALA A 174 -14.88 -4.04 -15.77
N ALA A 175 -15.73 -3.03 -15.94
CA ALA A 175 -17.16 -3.13 -15.67
C ALA A 175 -17.93 -3.83 -16.80
N LEU A 176 -17.37 -3.89 -18.01
CA LEU A 176 -18.03 -4.45 -19.20
C LEU A 176 -18.51 -5.90 -19.03
N PRO A 177 -17.74 -6.83 -18.41
CA PRO A 177 -18.22 -8.19 -18.17
C PRO A 177 -19.47 -8.25 -17.30
N ILE A 178 -19.60 -7.35 -16.32
CA ILE A 178 -20.77 -7.28 -15.44
C ILE A 178 -22.01 -6.86 -16.25
N PHE A 179 -21.85 -5.85 -17.12
CA PHE A 179 -22.91 -5.45 -18.04
C PHE A 179 -23.27 -6.56 -19.02
N GLY A 180 -22.28 -7.26 -19.58
CA GLY A 180 -22.49 -8.40 -20.49
C GLY A 180 -23.28 -9.54 -19.83
N LEU A 181 -22.95 -9.90 -18.59
CA LEU A 181 -23.70 -10.89 -17.81
C LEU A 181 -25.14 -10.41 -17.54
N GLY A 182 -25.32 -9.14 -17.16
CA GLY A 182 -26.64 -8.56 -16.94
C GLY A 182 -27.52 -8.56 -18.19
N LEU A 183 -26.95 -8.23 -19.36
CA LEU A 183 -27.65 -8.30 -20.63
C LEU A 183 -27.99 -9.75 -21.02
N GLY A 184 -27.08 -10.70 -20.81
CA GLY A 184 -27.35 -12.13 -21.04
C GLY A 184 -28.55 -12.63 -20.24
N TYR A 185 -28.63 -12.26 -18.95
CA TYR A 185 -29.78 -12.58 -18.10
C TYR A 185 -31.09 -11.98 -18.60
N SER A 186 -31.06 -10.76 -19.15
CA SER A 186 -32.27 -10.14 -19.73
C SER A 186 -32.80 -10.85 -20.97
N MET A 187 -31.97 -11.67 -21.62
CA MET A 187 -32.31 -12.46 -22.80
C MET A 187 -32.71 -13.91 -22.44
N ASP A 188 -32.93 -14.21 -21.16
CA ASP A 188 -33.21 -15.57 -20.64
C ASP A 188 -32.09 -16.59 -20.93
N ALA A 189 -30.91 -16.12 -21.34
CA ALA A 189 -29.71 -16.94 -21.38
C ALA A 189 -29.18 -17.05 -19.96
N ASP A 190 -29.10 -18.24 -19.37
CA ASP A 190 -28.55 -18.45 -18.03
C ASP A 190 -27.00 -18.49 -18.11
N PRO A 191 -26.30 -17.35 -18.03
CA PRO A 191 -24.90 -17.26 -18.44
C PRO A 191 -23.99 -17.87 -17.38
N LEU A 192 -24.41 -17.85 -16.11
CA LEU A 192 -23.69 -18.49 -15.01
C LEU A 192 -23.75 -20.01 -15.13
N ASP A 193 -24.90 -20.56 -15.53
CA ASP A 193 -25.01 -22.00 -15.78
C ASP A 193 -24.06 -22.42 -16.92
N PHE A 194 -24.04 -21.66 -18.01
CA PHE A 194 -23.08 -21.86 -19.09
C PHE A 194 -21.62 -21.74 -18.62
N LEU A 195 -21.25 -20.70 -17.88
CA LEU A 195 -19.87 -20.46 -17.45
C LEU A 195 -19.34 -21.53 -16.48
N LEU A 196 -20.20 -21.99 -15.57
CA LEU A 196 -19.81 -22.88 -14.47
C LEU A 196 -19.92 -24.35 -14.86
N HIS A 197 -20.85 -24.71 -15.77
CA HIS A 197 -21.14 -26.10 -16.09
C HIS A 197 -20.66 -26.54 -17.48
N THR A 198 -20.23 -25.62 -18.36
CA THR A 198 -19.66 -26.00 -19.68
C THR A 198 -18.13 -25.92 -19.70
N THR A 199 -17.50 -26.83 -20.45
CA THR A 199 -16.04 -26.86 -20.63
C THR A 199 -15.52 -25.60 -21.31
N VAL A 200 -16.27 -25.06 -22.28
CA VAL A 200 -15.93 -23.81 -22.98
C VAL A 200 -16.03 -22.62 -22.03
N GLY A 201 -17.09 -22.56 -21.21
CA GLY A 201 -17.27 -21.53 -20.18
C GLY A 201 -16.15 -21.52 -19.13
N LEU A 202 -15.75 -22.70 -18.64
CA LEU A 202 -14.61 -22.84 -17.74
C LEU A 202 -13.29 -22.38 -18.38
N GLY A 203 -13.09 -22.67 -19.67
CA GLY A 203 -11.94 -22.18 -20.43
C GLY A 203 -11.89 -20.65 -20.51
N CYS A 204 -13.01 -20.01 -20.83
CA CYS A 204 -13.12 -18.55 -20.85
C CYS A 204 -12.87 -17.93 -19.46
N LEU A 205 -13.43 -18.53 -18.40
CA LEU A 205 -13.25 -18.05 -17.03
C LEU A 205 -11.79 -18.18 -16.58
N GLY A 206 -11.15 -19.32 -16.88
CA GLY A 206 -9.74 -19.55 -16.63
C GLY A 206 -8.83 -18.56 -17.38
N ALA A 207 -9.12 -18.30 -18.66
CA ALA A 207 -8.39 -17.32 -19.45
C ALA A 207 -8.54 -15.90 -18.87
N GLY A 208 -9.74 -15.52 -18.46
CA GLY A 208 -10.00 -14.22 -17.82
C GLY A 208 -9.22 -14.04 -16.51
N VAL A 209 -9.22 -15.06 -15.65
CA VAL A 209 -8.43 -15.04 -14.41
C VAL A 209 -6.93 -15.03 -14.70
N GLY A 210 -6.46 -15.84 -15.65
CA GLY A 210 -5.06 -15.86 -16.06
C GLY A 210 -4.56 -14.51 -16.56
N LEU A 211 -5.34 -13.84 -17.42
CA LEU A 211 -5.01 -12.50 -17.90
C LEU A 211 -4.98 -11.47 -16.76
N ALA A 212 -5.91 -11.55 -15.80
CA ALA A 212 -5.91 -10.68 -14.63
C ALA A 212 -4.66 -10.89 -13.75
N LEU A 213 -4.24 -12.15 -13.56
CA LEU A 213 -3.01 -12.49 -12.83
C LEU A 213 -1.76 -11.94 -13.51
N ILE A 214 -1.68 -12.08 -14.84
CA ILE A 214 -0.56 -11.55 -15.63
C ILE A 214 -0.52 -10.01 -15.55
N GLY A 215 -1.68 -9.36 -15.68
CA GLY A 215 -1.79 -7.90 -15.53
C GLY A 215 -1.31 -7.43 -14.16
N LEU A 216 -1.66 -8.16 -13.09
CA LEU A 216 -1.17 -7.85 -11.75
C LEU A 216 0.34 -8.03 -11.62
N TRP A 217 0.87 -9.16 -12.08
CA TRP A 217 2.30 -9.44 -12.06
C TRP A 217 3.09 -8.34 -12.78
N TRP A 218 2.57 -7.86 -13.92
CA TRP A 218 3.16 -6.75 -14.65
C TRP A 218 3.17 -5.46 -13.83
N VAL A 219 2.05 -5.11 -13.19
CA VAL A 219 1.93 -3.89 -12.37
C VAL A 219 2.85 -3.94 -11.15
N GLU A 220 2.95 -5.08 -10.46
CA GLU A 220 3.88 -5.27 -9.33
C GLU A 220 5.33 -5.14 -9.80
N ARG A 221 5.69 -5.78 -10.92
CA ARG A 221 7.03 -5.67 -11.51
C ARG A 221 7.38 -4.24 -11.92
N LEU A 222 6.41 -3.47 -12.44
CA LEU A 222 6.62 -2.07 -12.81
C LEU A 222 6.82 -1.20 -11.55
N ALA A 223 6.08 -1.47 -10.47
CA ALA A 223 6.22 -0.76 -9.21
C ALA A 223 7.58 -1.02 -8.56
N ASP A 224 8.03 -2.28 -8.52
CA ASP A 224 9.35 -2.66 -7.98
C ASP A 224 10.51 -2.03 -8.77
N ALA A 225 10.32 -1.79 -10.07
CA ALA A 225 11.33 -1.16 -10.92
C ALA A 225 11.48 0.35 -10.67
N VAL A 226 10.45 1.02 -10.14
CA VAL A 226 10.47 2.47 -9.82
C VAL A 226 11.01 2.74 -8.42
N GLU A 227 10.98 1.74 -7.53
CA GLU A 227 11.52 1.86 -6.16
C GLU A 227 13.03 1.56 -6.04
N ARG A 228 13.69 1.19 -7.14
CA ARG A 228 15.15 1.00 -7.22
C ARG A 228 15.82 2.20 -7.89
#